data_AF-A0A7C2U6H7-F1
#
_entry.id   AF-A0A7C2U6H7-F1
#
_cell.length_a   1.000
_cell.length_b   1.000
_cell.length_c   1.000
_cell.angle_alpha   90.00
_cell.angle_beta   90.00
_cell.angle_gamma   90.00
#
_symmetry.space_group_name_H-M   'P 1'
#
loop_
_entity.id
_entity.type
_entity.pdbx_description
1 polymer ?
#
loop_
_entity_poly.entity_id
_entity_poly.type
_entity_poly.pdbx_seq_one_letter_code
_entity_poly.pdbx_strand_id
1 'polypeptide(L)'
;MYARKLRVEVLIAGQRKPCPLEWLDSFCMRNFTGAPEFDDTLPTGEGALEASFRVDPQRLGVALGEWLTKRGKGNGQAVVVVIGEM
;
A
#
# COMPACT_ATOMS: atom_id res chain seq x y z
N MET A 1 10.06 -6.03 -14.97
CA MET A 1 10.95 -6.68 -13.98
C MET A 1 10.58 -6.10 -12.62
N TYR A 2 9.94 -6.88 -11.75
CA TYR A 2 9.66 -6.46 -10.38
C TYR A 2 10.90 -6.74 -9.55
N ALA A 3 11.41 -5.70 -8.89
CA ALA A 3 12.80 -5.68 -8.41
C ALA A 3 12.93 -5.43 -6.91
N ARG A 4 11.90 -4.83 -6.29
CA ARG A 4 11.83 -4.62 -4.85
C ARG A 4 10.79 -5.54 -4.24
N LYS A 5 11.16 -6.17 -3.13
CA LYS A 5 10.23 -6.85 -2.24
C LYS A 5 9.97 -5.92 -1.06
N LEU A 6 8.74 -5.45 -0.96
CA LEU A 6 8.31 -4.46 0.02
C LEU A 6 7.38 -5.10 1.06
N ARG A 7 7.68 -4.83 2.33
CA ARG A 7 6.78 -5.10 3.45
C ARG A 7 5.89 -3.88 3.67
N VAL A 8 4.58 -4.09 3.70
CA VAL A 8 3.55 -3.06 3.86
C VAL A 8 2.81 -3.27 5.17
N GLU A 9 2.87 -2.28 6.05
CA GLU A 9 2.17 -2.33 7.34
C GLU A 9 1.28 -1.11 7.50
N VAL A 10 0.09 -1.33 8.08
CA VAL A 10 -0.85 -0.27 8.42
C VAL A 10 -0.82 -0.03 9.91
N LEU A 11 -0.84 1.24 10.30
CA LEU A 11 -0.99 1.71 11.67
C LEU A 11 -2.34 2.40 11.77
N ILE A 12 -3.22 1.83 12.59
CA ILE A 12 -4.58 2.33 12.82
C ILE A 12 -4.81 2.34 14.32
N ALA A 13 -5.15 3.49 14.89
CA ALA A 13 -5.36 3.66 16.34
C ALA A 13 -4.17 3.12 17.19
N GLY A 14 -2.94 3.30 16.71
CA GLY A 14 -1.72 2.82 17.40
C GLY A 14 -1.42 1.32 17.23
N GLN A 15 -2.29 0.55 16.56
CA GLN A 15 -2.04 -0.85 16.26
C GLN A 15 -1.38 -1.01 14.89
N ARG A 16 -0.22 -1.67 14.87
CA ARG A 16 0.50 -2.02 13.64
C ARG A 16 0.14 -3.44 13.23
N LYS A 17 -0.28 -3.62 11.99
CA LYS A 17 -0.60 -4.92 11.39
C LYS A 17 -0.16 -4.97 9.93
N PRO A 18 0.11 -6.15 9.36
CA PRO A 18 0.35 -6.27 7.92
C PRO A 18 -0.88 -5.74 7.16
N CYS A 19 -0.63 -5.10 6.02
CA CYS A 19 -1.71 -4.57 5.19
C CYS A 19 -2.52 -5.73 4.58
N PRO A 20 -3.85 -5.79 4.75
CA PRO A 20 -4.68 -6.84 4.16
C PRO A 20 -4.48 -6.95 2.64
N LEU A 21 -4.38 -8.17 2.12
CA LEU A 21 -4.17 -8.40 0.68
C LEU A 21 -5.29 -7.76 -0.16
N GLU A 22 -6.55 -7.84 0.28
CA GLU A 22 -7.68 -7.20 -0.41
C GLU A 22 -7.53 -5.68 -0.58
N TRP A 23 -6.84 -5.02 0.36
CA TRP A 23 -6.62 -3.57 0.32
C TRP A 23 -5.51 -3.22 -0.65
N LEU A 24 -4.44 -4.01 -0.66
CA LEU A 24 -3.36 -3.90 -1.64
C LEU A 24 -3.89 -4.15 -3.05
N ASP A 25 -4.66 -5.21 -3.24
CA ASP A 25 -5.28 -5.56 -4.53
C ASP A 25 -6.16 -4.43 -5.06
N SER A 26 -7.05 -3.92 -4.20
CA SER A 26 -7.92 -2.80 -4.57
C SER A 26 -7.15 -1.52 -4.94
N PHE A 27 -6.02 -1.24 -4.29
CA PHE A 27 -5.21 -0.05 -4.56
C PHE A 27 -4.36 -0.19 -5.83
N CYS A 28 -3.75 -1.36 -6.06
CA CYS A 28 -2.87 -1.60 -7.21
C CYS A 28 -3.66 -1.73 -8.52
N MET A 29 -4.97 -1.91 -8.47
CA MET A 29 -5.83 -1.80 -9.64
C MET A 29 -5.95 -0.35 -10.11
N ARG A 30 -5.37 -0.06 -11.29
CA ARG A 30 -5.35 1.26 -11.96
C ARG A 30 -6.69 2.02 -11.96
N ASN A 31 -7.80 1.30 -12.04
CA ASN A 31 -9.14 1.88 -12.09
C ASN A 31 -9.58 2.53 -10.76
N PHE A 32 -8.87 2.28 -9.66
CA PHE A 32 -9.25 2.74 -8.32
C PHE A 32 -8.41 3.90 -7.78
N THR A 33 -7.19 4.09 -8.26
CA THR A 33 -6.29 5.16 -7.82
C THR A 33 -6.09 6.25 -8.87
N GLY A 34 -6.22 5.93 -10.16
CA GLY A 34 -5.93 6.85 -11.26
C GLY A 34 -4.46 7.31 -11.30
N ALA A 35 -3.58 6.64 -10.56
CA ALA A 35 -2.19 7.02 -10.37
C ALA A 35 -1.26 6.05 -11.12
N PRO A 36 -0.87 6.36 -12.38
CA PRO A 36 -0.07 5.46 -13.20
C PRO A 36 1.34 5.21 -12.64
N GLU A 37 1.81 6.06 -11.71
CA GLU A 37 3.08 5.86 -11.00
C GLU A 37 3.12 4.58 -10.16
N PHE A 38 1.97 3.98 -9.84
CA PHE A 38 1.85 2.72 -9.09
C PHE A 38 1.44 1.52 -9.94
N ASP A 39 1.33 1.67 -11.27
CA ASP A 39 0.98 0.55 -12.19
C ASP A 39 2.01 -0.58 -12.14
N ASP A 40 3.28 -0.26 -11.83
CA ASP A 40 4.37 -1.23 -11.67
C ASP A 40 4.44 -1.80 -10.23
N THR A 41 3.29 -2.07 -9.60
CA THR A 41 3.17 -2.74 -8.30
C THR A 41 2.36 -4.03 -8.40
N LEU A 42 2.73 -5.04 -7.60
CA LEU A 42 2.12 -6.37 -7.60
C LEU A 42 1.94 -6.87 -6.16
N PRO A 43 0.70 -6.94 -5.64
CA PRO A 43 0.42 -7.60 -4.37
C PRO A 43 0.76 -9.09 -4.44
N THR A 44 1.57 -9.56 -3.49
CA THR A 44 2.01 -10.97 -3.44
C THR A 44 1.50 -11.70 -2.20
N GLY A 45 1.01 -10.97 -1.19
CA GLY A 45 0.43 -11.54 0.01
C GLY A 45 0.02 -10.47 1.03
N GLU A 46 -0.46 -10.90 2.19
CA GLU A 46 -0.76 -9.98 3.29
C GLU A 46 0.51 -9.26 3.74
N GLY A 47 0.49 -7.92 3.66
CA GLY A 47 1.63 -7.07 3.93
C GLY A 47 2.82 -7.25 2.99
N ALA A 48 2.64 -7.92 1.84
CA ALA A 48 3.71 -8.18 0.88
C ALA A 48 3.36 -7.63 -0.50
N LEU A 49 4.27 -6.83 -1.04
CA LEU A 49 4.13 -6.16 -2.32
C LEU A 49 5.45 -6.23 -3.08
N GLU A 50 5.42 -6.55 -4.37
CA GLU A 50 6.55 -6.36 -5.26
C GLU A 50 6.37 -5.09 -6.09
N ALA A 51 7.45 -4.38 -6.36
CA ALA A 51 7.41 -3.15 -7.14
C ALA A 51 8.65 -3.01 -8.03
N SER A 52 8.52 -2.26 -9.14
CA SER A 52 9.69 -1.85 -9.91
C SER A 52 10.51 -0.79 -9.16
N PHE A 53 11.77 -0.57 -9.59
CA PHE A 53 12.61 0.51 -9.03
C PHE A 53 12.11 1.93 -9.33
N ARG A 54 11.13 2.09 -10.24
CA ARG A 54 10.52 3.39 -10.55
C ARG A 54 9.51 3.82 -9.49
N VAL A 55 8.98 2.85 -8.72
CA VAL A 55 8.04 3.12 -7.64
C VAL A 55 8.82 3.59 -6.42
N ASP A 56 8.53 4.81 -5.98
CA ASP A 56 9.06 5.36 -4.74
C ASP A 56 8.30 4.76 -3.53
N PRO A 57 8.97 4.00 -2.63
CA PRO A 57 8.30 3.30 -1.54
C PRO A 57 7.66 4.27 -0.53
N GLN A 58 8.29 5.40 -0.26
CA GLN A 58 7.77 6.40 0.68
C GLN A 58 6.49 7.04 0.13
N ARG A 59 6.50 7.43 -1.15
CA ARG A 59 5.34 8.01 -1.84
C ARG A 59 4.19 7.01 -1.95
N LEU A 60 4.50 5.75 -2.25
CA LEU A 60 3.53 4.66 -2.27
C LEU A 60 2.84 4.51 -0.90
N GLY A 61 3.62 4.53 0.19
CA GLY A 61 3.06 4.46 1.54
C GLY A 61 2.10 5.63 1.83
N VAL A 62 2.52 6.86 1.54
CA VAL A 62 1.66 8.05 1.72
C VAL A 62 0.37 7.93 0.92
N ALA A 63 0.46 7.62 -0.38
CA ALA A 63 -0.70 7.51 -1.25
C ALA A 63 -1.66 6.40 -0.82
N LEU A 64 -1.14 5.24 -0.43
CA LEU A 64 -1.96 4.13 0.07
C LEU A 64 -2.67 4.51 1.38
N GLY A 65 -1.99 5.18 2.31
CA GLY A 65 -2.60 5.62 3.58
C GLY A 65 -3.72 6.63 3.38
N GLU A 66 -3.51 7.62 2.51
CA GLU A 66 -4.53 8.60 2.14
C GLU A 66 -5.75 7.93 1.48
N TRP A 67 -5.49 7.01 0.54
CA TRP A 67 -6.55 6.28 -0.16
C TRP A 67 -7.37 5.41 0.81
N LEU A 68 -6.71 4.66 1.70
CA LEU A 68 -7.38 3.82 2.70
C LEU A 68 -8.22 4.65 3.68
N THR A 69 -7.69 5.80 4.10
CA THR A 69 -8.41 6.74 4.97
C THR A 69 -9.67 7.27 4.27
N LYS A 70 -9.56 7.71 3.01
CA LYS A 70 -10.71 8.16 2.20
C LYS A 70 -11.76 7.07 1.99
N ARG A 71 -11.33 5.80 1.93
CA ARG A 71 -12.22 4.62 1.80
C ARG A 71 -12.77 4.12 3.13
N GLY A 72 -12.48 4.78 4.25
CA GLY A 72 -13.01 4.43 5.57
C GLY A 72 -12.42 3.16 6.19
N LYS A 73 -11.30 2.64 5.67
CA LYS A 73 -10.69 1.38 6.13
C LYS A 73 -10.08 1.45 7.53
N GLY A 74 -9.93 2.66 8.07
CA GLY A 74 -9.46 2.92 9.43
C GLY A 74 -10.56 2.97 10.50
N ASN A 75 -11.81 2.60 10.21
CA ASN A 75 -12.93 2.68 11.16
C ASN A 75 -13.07 4.07 11.81
N GLY A 76 -12.99 5.13 11.00
CA GLY A 76 -13.04 6.52 11.48
C GLY A 76 -11.71 7.06 12.03
N GLN A 77 -10.63 6.29 11.97
CA GLN A 77 -9.27 6.74 12.27
C GLN A 77 -8.46 6.88 10.98
N ALA A 78 -7.43 7.73 11.03
CA ALA A 78 -6.46 7.83 9.95
C ALA A 78 -5.68 6.51 9.82
N VAL A 79 -5.47 6.08 8.58
CA VAL A 79 -4.63 4.93 8.26
C VAL A 79 -3.26 5.44 7.84
N VAL A 80 -2.25 5.17 8.64
CA VAL A 80 -0.85 5.44 8.28
C VAL A 80 -0.25 4.16 7.71
N VAL A 81 0.48 4.27 6.61
CA VAL A 81 1.15 3.13 5.98
C VAL A 81 2.65 3.32 6.09
N VAL A 82 3.34 2.24 6.49
CA VAL A 82 4.78 2.17 6.53
C VAL A 82 5.25 1.11 5.55
N ILE A 83 6.20 1.49 4.71
CA ILE A 83 6.84 0.61 3.73
C ILE A 83 8.27 0.32 4.18
N GLY A 84 8.65 -0.95 4.23
CA GLY A 84 10.03 -1.40 4.43
C GLY A 84 10.46 -2.34 3.31
N GLU A 85 11.76 -2.56 3.16
CA GLU A 85 12.29 -3.61 2.29
C GLU A 85 12.37 -4.95 3.05
N MET A 86 12.16 -6.06 2.33
CA MET A 86 12.23 -7.43 2.84
C MET A 86 13.60 -8.06 2.63
#